data_AF-A0A9D1WCN8-F1
#
_entry.id   AF-A0A9D1WCN8-F1
#
_cell.length_a   1.000
_cell.length_b   1.000
_cell.length_c   1.000
_cell.angle_alpha   90.00
_cell.angle_beta   90.00
_cell.angle_gamma   90.00
#
_symmetry.space_group_name_H-M   'P 1'
#
loop_
_entity.id
_entity.type
_entity.pdbx_description
1 polymer ?
#
loop_
_entity_poly.entity_id
_entity_poly.type
_entity_poly.pdbx_seq_one_letter_code
_entity_poly.pdbx_strand_id
1 'polypeptide(L)'
;MSESKTQMSEPKPKRTKVCVLNMRGEPLMPCSPVKARKLLQAQKAVVKYREPFTIQLTVASGENRQDITLGVDLGSRHVGLSASTEKDELYAAEIDLRTDVSEQIAQRCELRHVRRIRKTRYRPPRFDNRVRSKNKGWLAPSIEHKLSSTISRIEAVKQILPVKTIVVE
;
A
#
# COMPACT_ATOMS: atom_id res chain seq x y z
N MET A 1 37.51 -26.81 24.45
CA MET A 1 36.91 -25.84 23.51
C MET A 1 35.43 -25.74 23.85
N SER A 2 35.04 -24.69 24.57
CA SER A 2 33.66 -24.47 25.00
C SER A 2 32.89 -23.78 23.88
N GLU A 3 31.92 -24.47 23.29
CA GLU A 3 31.01 -23.92 22.29
C GLU A 3 30.10 -22.86 22.95
N SER A 4 30.30 -21.60 22.56
CA SER A 4 29.43 -20.48 22.90
C SER A 4 28.12 -20.62 22.12
N LYS A 5 27.06 -21.06 22.79
CA LYS A 5 25.69 -21.02 22.24
C LYS A 5 25.31 -19.57 21.92
N THR A 6 25.24 -19.25 20.64
CA THR A 6 24.59 -18.04 20.13
C THR A 6 23.14 -18.03 20.61
N GLN A 7 22.83 -17.17 21.58
CA GLN A 7 21.46 -16.99 22.05
C GLN A 7 20.65 -16.32 20.94
N MET A 8 19.86 -17.12 20.21
CA MET A 8 18.77 -16.63 19.38
C MET A 8 17.77 -15.93 20.31
N SER A 9 17.77 -14.59 20.32
CA SER A 9 16.84 -13.81 21.12
C SER A 9 15.40 -14.09 20.67
N GLU A 10 14.52 -14.42 21.61
CA GLU A 10 13.10 -14.69 21.35
C GLU A 10 12.42 -13.50 20.63
N PRO A 11 11.47 -13.76 19.71
CA PRO A 11 10.75 -12.70 19.02
C PRO A 11 9.93 -11.90 20.05
N LYS A 12 10.31 -10.62 20.22
CA LYS A 12 9.58 -9.70 21.10
C LYS A 12 8.10 -9.61 20.67
N PRO A 13 7.15 -9.57 21.62
CA PRO A 13 5.72 -9.50 21.28
C PRO A 13 5.44 -8.25 20.43
N LYS A 14 4.74 -8.44 19.30
CA LYS A 14 4.40 -7.37 18.36
C LYS A 14 3.52 -6.34 19.07
N ARG A 15 4.08 -5.16 19.37
CA ARG A 15 3.35 -4.07 20.03
C ARG A 15 2.45 -3.38 19.01
N THR A 16 1.17 -3.70 19.01
CA THR A 16 0.17 -3.01 18.17
C THR A 16 0.16 -1.53 18.49
N LYS A 17 0.41 -0.67 17.49
CA LYS A 17 0.33 0.78 17.61
C LYS A 17 -0.98 1.27 16.96
N VAL A 18 -1.49 2.39 17.44
CA VAL A 18 -2.70 3.05 16.91
C VAL A 18 -2.29 4.32 16.19
N CYS A 19 -2.71 4.47 14.93
CA CYS A 19 -2.45 5.68 14.15
C CYS A 19 -3.26 6.85 14.69
N VAL A 20 -2.67 8.05 14.69
CA VAL A 20 -3.27 9.24 15.28
C VAL A 20 -3.23 10.38 14.28
N LEU A 21 -4.36 11.05 14.10
CA LEU A 21 -4.50 12.25 13.30
C LEU A 21 -4.78 13.46 14.19
N ASN A 22 -4.29 14.62 13.80
CA ASN A 22 -4.62 15.89 14.45
C ASN A 22 -6.04 16.35 14.06
N MET A 23 -6.50 17.48 14.63
CA MET A 23 -7.80 18.07 14.29
C MET A 23 -7.95 18.41 12.80
N ARG A 24 -6.85 18.77 12.13
CA ARG A 24 -6.78 19.11 10.70
C ARG A 24 -6.74 17.87 9.80
N GLY A 25 -6.66 16.67 10.36
CA GLY A 25 -6.57 15.41 9.64
C GLY A 25 -5.16 15.03 9.18
N GLU A 26 -4.13 15.74 9.63
CA GLU A 26 -2.73 15.42 9.35
C GLU A 26 -2.20 14.36 10.33
N PRO A 27 -1.27 13.50 9.89
CA PRO A 27 -0.76 12.42 10.72
C PRO A 27 0.20 12.92 11.82
N LEU A 28 0.07 12.29 12.98
CA LEU A 28 0.93 12.43 14.15
C LEU A 28 1.60 11.10 14.48
N MET A 29 2.54 11.12 15.43
CA MET A 29 3.17 9.89 15.91
C MET A 29 2.11 8.91 16.47
N PRO A 30 2.17 7.62 16.08
CA PRO A 30 1.23 6.64 16.57
C PRO A 30 1.44 6.39 18.07
N CYS A 31 0.36 5.97 18.74
CA CYS A 31 0.36 5.79 20.18
C CYS A 31 0.04 4.36 20.59
N SER A 32 0.18 4.07 21.89
CA SER A 32 -0.23 2.77 22.43
C SER A 32 -1.76 2.63 22.47
N PRO A 33 -2.30 1.41 22.32
CA PRO A 33 -3.75 1.16 22.40
C PRO A 33 -4.37 1.64 23.72
N VAL A 34 -3.61 1.54 24.81
CA VAL A 34 -4.03 2.04 26.13
C VAL A 34 -4.26 3.56 26.09
N LYS A 35 -3.36 4.33 25.46
CA LYS A 35 -3.51 5.78 25.33
C LYS A 35 -4.69 6.12 24.42
N ALA A 36 -4.82 5.43 23.28
CA ALA A 36 -5.95 5.59 22.37
C ALA A 36 -7.30 5.36 23.06
N ARG A 37 -7.44 4.28 23.83
CA ARG A 37 -8.65 3.98 24.61
C ARG A 37 -8.97 5.08 25.62
N LYS A 38 -7.98 5.56 26.38
CA LYS A 38 -8.17 6.66 27.34
C LYS A 38 -8.65 7.94 26.66
N LEU A 39 -8.11 8.26 25.47
CA LEU A 39 -8.54 9.44 24.69
C LEU A 39 -9.98 9.32 24.20
N LEU A 40 -10.38 8.14 23.74
CA LEU A 40 -11.75 7.85 23.31
C LEU A 40 -12.74 7.92 24.49
N GLN A 41 -12.40 7.32 25.64
CA GLN A 41 -13.22 7.39 26.85
C GLN A 41 -13.39 8.82 27.37
N ALA A 42 -12.34 9.64 27.25
CA ALA A 42 -12.37 11.06 27.62
C ALA A 42 -13.01 11.96 26.54
N GLN A 43 -13.55 11.39 25.45
CA GLN A 43 -14.15 12.13 24.32
C GLN A 43 -13.21 13.16 23.64
N LYS A 44 -11.89 12.97 23.79
CA LYS A 44 -10.84 13.82 23.17
C LYS A 44 -10.40 13.34 21.78
N ALA A 45 -10.99 12.25 21.32
CA ALA A 45 -10.73 11.66 20.02
C ALA A 45 -11.98 10.96 19.48
N VAL A 46 -12.03 10.81 18.16
CA VAL A 46 -13.07 10.06 17.43
C VAL A 46 -12.39 9.01 16.56
N VAL A 47 -13.03 7.86 16.37
CA VAL A 47 -12.52 6.82 15.45
C VAL A 47 -12.75 7.28 14.01
N LYS A 48 -11.68 7.35 13.22
CA LYS A 48 -11.74 7.75 11.80
C LYS A 48 -11.68 6.55 10.86
N TYR A 49 -10.73 5.63 11.10
CA TYR A 49 -10.60 4.39 10.33
C TYR A 49 -10.54 3.20 11.27
N ARG A 50 -11.12 2.07 10.83
CA ARG A 50 -11.06 0.81 11.56
C ARG A 50 -9.82 -0.01 11.20
N GLU A 51 -9.35 0.09 9.96
CA GLU A 51 -8.22 -0.68 9.47
C GLU A 51 -7.32 0.18 8.55
N PRO A 52 -6.05 0.43 8.95
CA PRO A 52 -5.55 0.25 10.32
C PRO A 52 -6.30 1.15 11.30
N PHE A 53 -6.41 0.70 12.56
CA PHE A 53 -7.17 1.44 13.57
C PHE A 53 -6.56 2.84 13.78
N THR A 54 -7.35 3.86 13.46
CA THR A 54 -6.90 5.25 13.41
C THR A 54 -7.87 6.14 14.16
N ILE A 55 -7.35 6.93 15.10
CA ILE A 55 -8.14 7.91 15.84
C ILE A 55 -7.77 9.32 15.38
N GLN A 56 -8.75 10.23 15.38
CA GLN A 56 -8.55 11.65 15.14
C GLN A 56 -8.81 12.43 16.43
N LEU A 57 -7.85 13.28 16.81
CA LEU A 57 -7.98 14.14 17.99
C LEU A 57 -8.96 15.28 17.72
N THR A 58 -9.80 15.58 18.71
CA THR A 58 -10.69 16.76 18.72
C THR A 58 -10.09 17.94 19.48
N VAL A 59 -8.94 17.72 20.13
CA VAL A 59 -8.20 18.72 20.90
C VAL A 59 -6.91 19.10 20.18
N ALA A 60 -6.46 20.33 20.41
CA ALA A 60 -5.17 20.80 19.91
C ALA A 60 -4.03 19.96 20.51
N SER A 61 -3.10 19.55 19.67
CA SER A 61 -1.92 18.77 20.05
C SER A 61 -0.68 19.35 19.37
N GLY A 62 0.47 19.22 20.01
CA GLY A 62 1.75 19.57 19.40
C GLY A 62 2.09 18.69 18.19
N GLU A 63 3.01 19.18 17.35
CA GLU A 63 3.33 18.61 16.03
C GLU A 63 4.68 17.88 15.97
N ASN A 64 5.28 17.56 17.11
CA ASN A 64 6.59 16.89 17.15
C ASN A 64 6.49 15.48 16.53
N ARG A 65 7.27 15.27 15.47
CA ARG A 65 7.33 14.02 14.69
C ARG A 65 8.75 13.47 14.72
N GLN A 66 8.86 12.14 14.77
CA GLN A 66 10.12 11.44 14.52
C GLN A 66 10.19 11.08 13.04
N ASP A 67 11.40 10.91 12.53
CA ASP A 67 11.60 10.49 11.15
C ASP A 67 11.16 9.02 10.98
N ILE A 68 10.22 8.80 10.07
CA ILE A 68 9.71 7.47 9.71
C ILE A 68 10.11 7.17 8.26
N THR A 69 10.66 5.98 8.04
CA THR A 69 10.98 5.45 6.72
C THR A 69 9.95 4.40 6.34
N LEU A 70 9.39 4.50 5.14
CA LEU A 70 8.50 3.51 4.54
C LEU A 70 9.30 2.67 3.55
N GLY A 71 9.52 1.40 3.87
CA GLY A 71 10.02 0.38 2.94
C GLY A 71 8.86 -0.20 2.12
N VAL A 72 9.06 -0.28 0.81
CA VAL A 72 8.11 -0.84 -0.16
C VAL A 72 8.81 -1.96 -0.91
N ASP A 73 8.38 -3.20 -0.69
CA ASP A 73 8.88 -4.38 -1.41
C ASP A 73 7.90 -4.73 -2.55
N LEU A 74 8.37 -4.53 -3.80
CA LEU A 74 7.57 -4.70 -5.00
C LEU A 74 7.60 -6.14 -5.51
N GLY A 75 6.72 -6.99 -4.97
CA GLY A 75 6.50 -8.32 -5.51
C GLY A 75 5.58 -8.37 -6.74
N SER A 76 5.62 -9.51 -7.44
CA SER A 76 4.81 -9.73 -8.65
C SER A 76 3.33 -9.97 -8.36
N ARG A 77 3.03 -10.52 -7.17
CA ARG A 77 1.69 -10.86 -6.67
C ARG A 77 1.37 -10.16 -5.35
N HIS A 78 2.36 -10.00 -4.48
CA HIS A 78 2.19 -9.36 -3.18
C HIS A 78 3.06 -8.11 -3.11
N VAL A 79 2.60 -7.07 -2.44
CA VAL A 79 3.41 -5.88 -2.14
C VAL A 79 3.53 -5.77 -0.63
N GLY A 80 4.77 -5.76 -0.14
CA GLY A 80 5.07 -5.52 1.26
C GLY A 80 5.21 -4.02 1.54
N LEU A 81 4.57 -3.53 2.59
CA LEU A 81 4.75 -2.18 3.12
C LEU A 81 5.16 -2.29 4.58
N SER A 82 6.29 -1.68 4.93
CA SER A 82 6.73 -1.57 6.33
C SER A 82 7.13 -0.13 6.63
N ALA A 83 6.53 0.45 7.67
CA ALA A 83 6.91 1.77 8.16
C ALA A 83 7.64 1.61 9.50
N SER A 84 8.90 2.02 9.52
CA SER A 84 9.79 1.85 10.67
C SER A 84 10.44 3.16 11.09
N THR A 85 10.76 3.22 12.37
CA THR A 85 11.70 4.17 12.96
C THR A 85 12.99 3.41 13.30
N GLU A 86 14.04 4.10 13.71
CA GLU A 86 15.29 3.45 14.14
C GLU A 86 15.11 2.39 15.25
N LYS A 87 14.03 2.50 16.03
CA LYS A 87 13.82 1.67 17.24
C LYS A 87 12.71 0.65 17.09
N ASP A 88 11.60 1.06 16.47
CA ASP A 88 10.37 0.28 16.40
C ASP A 88 9.81 0.25 14.97
N GLU A 89 9.27 -0.89 14.56
CA GLU A 89 8.35 -1.00 13.43
C GLU A 89 6.95 -0.52 13.88
N LEU A 90 6.39 0.44 13.15
CA LEU A 90 5.13 1.10 13.51
C LEU A 90 3.93 0.54 12.75
N TYR A 91 4.16 0.09 11.52
CA TYR A 91 3.13 -0.41 10.63
C TYR A 91 3.74 -1.43 9.68
N ALA A 92 3.01 -2.51 9.42
CA ALA A 92 3.35 -3.52 8.44
C ALA A 92 2.06 -3.98 7.76
N ALA A 93 2.09 -4.09 6.44
CA ALA A 93 0.98 -4.62 5.65
C ALA A 93 1.51 -5.37 4.44
N GLU A 94 0.76 -6.40 4.05
CA GLU A 94 0.95 -7.11 2.80
C GLU A 94 -0.31 -6.92 1.96
N ILE A 95 -0.13 -6.63 0.68
CA ILE A 95 -1.22 -6.33 -0.25
C ILE A 95 -1.20 -7.36 -1.36
N ASP A 96 -2.33 -8.07 -1.51
CA ASP A 96 -2.59 -8.90 -2.68
C ASP A 96 -2.87 -8.04 -3.92
N LEU A 97 -2.01 -8.15 -4.93
CA LEU A 97 -2.23 -7.55 -6.24
C LEU A 97 -3.06 -8.45 -7.13
N ARG A 98 -3.81 -7.82 -8.02
CA ARG A 98 -4.61 -8.49 -9.03
C ARG A 98 -3.72 -9.06 -10.15
N THR A 99 -3.90 -10.35 -10.47
CA THR A 99 -3.05 -11.08 -11.43
C THR A 99 -3.78 -11.50 -12.73
N ASP A 100 -5.11 -11.53 -12.74
CA ASP A 100 -5.97 -11.99 -13.85
C ASP A 100 -6.05 -11.01 -15.04
N VAL A 101 -5.49 -9.80 -14.91
CA VAL A 101 -5.57 -8.75 -15.94
C VAL A 101 -5.05 -9.24 -17.31
N SER A 102 -3.94 -9.97 -17.31
CA SER A 102 -3.34 -10.49 -18.55
C SER A 102 -4.27 -11.52 -19.22
N GLU A 103 -4.80 -12.44 -18.42
CA GLU A 103 -5.71 -13.48 -18.88
C GLU A 103 -7.00 -12.89 -19.46
N GLN A 104 -7.61 -11.92 -18.76
CA GLN A 104 -8.81 -11.24 -19.25
C GLN A 104 -8.57 -10.47 -20.55
N ILE A 105 -7.39 -9.89 -20.74
CA ILE A 105 -7.01 -9.24 -22.00
C ILE A 105 -6.86 -10.28 -23.12
N ALA A 106 -6.24 -11.42 -22.83
CA ALA A 106 -6.08 -12.53 -23.79
C ALA A 106 -7.45 -13.09 -24.21
N GLN A 107 -8.32 -13.40 -23.26
CA GLN A 107 -9.69 -13.86 -23.51
C GLN A 107 -10.48 -12.83 -24.34
N ARG A 108 -10.39 -11.54 -24.00
CA ARG A 108 -11.02 -10.47 -24.79
C ARG A 108 -10.50 -10.42 -26.24
N CYS A 109 -9.19 -10.63 -26.43
CA CYS A 109 -8.57 -10.70 -27.75
C CYS A 109 -9.06 -11.90 -28.56
N GLU A 110 -9.13 -13.08 -27.95
CA GLU A 110 -9.62 -14.30 -28.55
C GLU A 110 -11.09 -14.17 -28.96
N LEU A 111 -11.97 -13.73 -28.06
CA LEU A 111 -13.39 -13.49 -28.35
C LEU A 111 -13.59 -12.47 -29.49
N ARG A 112 -12.69 -11.49 -29.63
CA ARG A 112 -12.71 -10.54 -30.75
C ARG A 112 -12.26 -11.20 -32.04
N HIS A 113 -11.25 -12.06 -31.99
CA HIS A 113 -10.72 -12.80 -33.13
C HIS A 113 -11.78 -13.76 -33.69
N VAL A 114 -12.39 -14.60 -32.82
CA VAL A 114 -13.43 -15.56 -33.20
C VAL A 114 -14.61 -14.88 -33.88
N ARG A 115 -15.10 -13.75 -33.33
CA ARG A 115 -16.19 -12.97 -33.95
C ARG A 115 -15.83 -12.45 -35.35
N ARG A 116 -14.59 -11.99 -35.55
CA ARG A 116 -14.12 -11.49 -36.85
C ARG A 116 -13.98 -12.61 -37.87
N ILE A 117 -13.39 -13.75 -37.50
CA ILE A 117 -13.28 -14.90 -38.41
C ILE A 117 -14.66 -15.39 -38.83
N ARG A 118 -15.57 -15.59 -37.88
CA ARG A 118 -16.89 -16.17 -38.17
C ARG A 118 -17.81 -15.23 -38.97
N LYS A 119 -17.77 -13.92 -38.70
CA LYS A 119 -18.75 -12.96 -39.25
C LYS A 119 -18.21 -12.04 -40.36
N THR A 120 -16.90 -12.01 -40.64
CA THR A 120 -16.35 -11.11 -41.66
C THR A 120 -15.47 -11.86 -42.67
N ARG A 121 -16.03 -12.11 -43.86
CA ARG A 121 -15.41 -12.89 -44.95
C ARG A 121 -14.26 -12.15 -45.67
N TYR A 122 -14.34 -10.82 -45.76
CA TYR A 122 -13.39 -9.97 -46.50
C TYR A 122 -12.95 -8.75 -45.68
N ARG A 123 -12.49 -8.96 -44.44
CA ARG A 123 -12.00 -7.85 -43.59
C ARG A 123 -10.51 -7.59 -43.82
N PRO A 124 -10.09 -6.41 -44.33
CA PRO A 124 -8.67 -6.11 -44.49
C PRO A 124 -7.96 -5.95 -43.14
N PRO A 125 -6.68 -6.33 -43.04
CA PRO A 125 -5.87 -6.09 -41.85
C PRO A 125 -5.70 -4.58 -41.61
N ARG A 126 -5.67 -4.17 -40.34
CA ARG A 126 -5.53 -2.77 -39.91
C ARG A 126 -4.41 -2.63 -38.87
N PHE A 127 -3.17 -2.93 -39.28
CA PHE A 127 -2.02 -2.88 -38.38
C PHE A 127 -1.73 -1.45 -37.90
N ASP A 128 -1.97 -0.44 -38.75
CA ASP A 128 -1.73 0.97 -38.44
C ASP A 128 -2.70 1.54 -37.40
N ASN A 129 -3.88 0.94 -37.23
CA ASN A 129 -4.86 1.35 -36.22
C ASN A 129 -4.43 0.97 -34.79
N ARG A 130 -3.32 0.25 -34.62
CA ARG A 130 -2.73 -0.10 -33.31
C ARG A 130 -1.80 1.02 -32.83
N VAL A 131 -2.31 2.24 -32.77
CA VAL A 131 -1.53 3.46 -32.48
C VAL A 131 -1.22 3.61 -30.99
N ARG A 132 -2.12 3.15 -30.11
CA ARG A 132 -2.03 3.37 -28.66
C ARG A 132 -0.73 2.85 -28.03
N SER A 133 -0.21 1.70 -28.48
CA SER A 133 1.05 1.14 -27.96
C SER A 133 2.30 1.84 -28.48
N LYS A 134 2.18 2.69 -29.51
CA LYS A 134 3.28 3.46 -30.10
C LYS A 134 3.47 4.82 -29.41
N ASN A 135 2.54 5.22 -28.54
CA ASN A 135 2.62 6.48 -27.82
C ASN A 135 3.72 6.40 -26.73
N LYS A 136 4.51 7.46 -26.61
CA LYS A 136 5.51 7.59 -25.55
C LYS A 136 4.84 7.54 -24.19
N GLY A 137 5.38 6.76 -23.26
CA GLY A 137 4.82 6.57 -21.91
C GLY A 137 3.69 5.54 -21.82
N TRP A 138 3.39 4.81 -22.90
CA TRP A 138 2.44 3.71 -22.83
C TRP A 138 2.97 2.58 -21.95
N LEU A 139 2.18 2.19 -20.95
CA LEU A 139 2.40 1.00 -20.14
C LEU A 139 1.35 -0.06 -20.48
N ALA A 140 1.76 -1.33 -20.39
CA ALA A 140 0.80 -2.43 -20.48
C ALA A 140 -0.19 -2.32 -19.31
N PRO A 141 -1.50 -2.58 -19.51
CA PRO A 141 -2.50 -2.41 -18.45
C PRO A 141 -2.21 -3.21 -17.17
N SER A 142 -1.52 -4.36 -17.29
CA SER A 142 -1.08 -5.14 -16.14
C SER A 142 -0.03 -4.41 -15.31
N ILE A 143 0.97 -3.79 -15.96
CA ILE A 143 2.04 -3.02 -15.29
C ILE A 143 1.46 -1.74 -14.69
N GLU A 144 0.65 -1.02 -15.46
CA GLU A 144 -0.05 0.19 -15.02
C GLU A 144 -0.88 -0.09 -13.76
N HIS A 145 -1.64 -1.19 -13.75
CA HIS A 145 -2.43 -1.58 -12.59
C HIS A 145 -1.56 -1.83 -11.35
N LYS A 146 -0.45 -2.56 -11.50
CA LYS A 146 0.48 -2.83 -10.38
C LYS A 146 1.02 -1.54 -9.78
N LEU A 147 1.55 -0.65 -10.63
CA LEU A 147 2.09 0.64 -10.19
C LEU A 147 1.02 1.51 -9.52
N SER A 148 -0.17 1.63 -10.13
CA SER A 148 -1.28 2.42 -9.57
C SER A 148 -1.73 1.90 -8.20
N SER A 149 -1.74 0.57 -8.04
CA SER A 149 -2.13 -0.07 -6.79
C SER A 149 -1.11 0.20 -5.71
N THR A 150 0.18 0.06 -6.01
CA THR A 150 1.25 0.40 -5.06
C THR A 150 1.20 1.87 -4.66
N ILE A 151 1.11 2.80 -5.62
CA ILE A 151 1.07 4.25 -5.34
C ILE A 151 -0.11 4.60 -4.45
N SER A 152 -1.31 4.09 -4.77
CA SER A 152 -2.51 4.32 -3.97
C SER A 152 -2.34 3.84 -2.52
N ARG A 153 -1.60 2.75 -2.31
CA ARG A 153 -1.36 2.19 -0.98
C ARG A 153 -0.31 2.98 -0.21
N ILE A 154 0.76 3.42 -0.88
CA ILE A 154 1.73 4.36 -0.31
C ILE A 154 1.03 5.65 0.13
N GLU A 155 0.16 6.21 -0.70
CA GLU A 155 -0.62 7.40 -0.38
C GLU A 155 -1.53 7.19 0.84
N ALA A 156 -2.22 6.04 0.92
CA ALA A 156 -3.03 5.68 2.07
C ALA A 156 -2.19 5.63 3.37
N VAL A 157 -0.97 5.10 3.31
CA VAL A 157 -0.05 5.09 4.47
C VAL A 157 0.38 6.51 4.85
N LYS A 158 0.69 7.38 3.87
CA LYS A 158 1.04 8.78 4.15
C LYS A 158 -0.09 9.58 4.78
N GLN A 159 -1.35 9.18 4.58
CA GLN A 159 -2.50 9.82 5.23
C GLN A 159 -2.61 9.49 6.72
N ILE A 160 -2.08 8.33 7.15
CA ILE A 160 -2.21 7.84 8.54
C ILE A 160 -0.93 8.01 9.36
N LEU A 161 0.25 8.03 8.71
CA LEU A 161 1.56 8.11 9.35
C LEU A 161 2.41 9.24 8.76
N PRO A 162 3.18 9.95 9.59
CA PRO A 162 4.07 11.03 9.13
C PRO A 162 5.35 10.44 8.51
N VAL A 163 5.24 9.90 7.30
CA VAL A 163 6.36 9.32 6.55
C VAL A 163 7.24 10.44 5.97
N LYS A 164 8.56 10.36 6.20
CA LYS A 164 9.55 11.31 5.67
C LYS A 164 10.28 10.74 4.45
N THR A 165 10.73 9.49 4.55
CA THR A 165 11.52 8.83 3.51
C THR A 165 10.77 7.61 3.01
N ILE A 166 10.80 7.39 1.70
CA ILE A 166 10.24 6.19 1.07
C ILE A 166 11.39 5.49 0.36
N VAL A 167 11.62 4.23 0.71
CA VAL A 167 12.59 3.35 0.07
C VAL A 167 11.80 2.29 -0.67
N VAL A 168 12.10 2.11 -1.95
CA VAL A 168 11.45 1.11 -2.80
C VAL A 168 12.53 0.12 -3.21
N GLU A 169 12.26 -1.16 -2.95
CA GLU A 169 13.13 -2.30 -3.27
C GLU A 169 12.53 -3.13 -4.43
#